data_AF-A0A916S833-F1
#
_entry.id   AF-A0A916S833-F1
#
_cell.length_a   1.000
_cell.length_b   1.000
_cell.length_c   1.000
_cell.angle_alpha   90.00
_cell.angle_beta   90.00
_cell.angle_gamma   90.00
#
_symmetry.space_group_name_H-M   'P 1'
#
loop_
_entity.id
_entity.type
_entity.pdbx_description
1 polymer ?
#
loop_
_entity_poly.entity_id
_entity_poly.type
_entity_poly.pdbx_seq_one_letter_code
_entity_poly.pdbx_strand_id
1 'polypeptide(L)'
;MGVQKHLPDSLQTLRDPAPMLERFLHQWGGKEDLWIFGYASLIWRPEFDFAEQRRARVHGWHRALKMWSRINRGTPECPGLVFALLSGGSCHGVVYRVPRHQVPEVIAKLWLREMVTGVYDPRSLHCTTDKGPVQALAFTLSRRSPNFTGELSEARYRQIFSDAYGRYGTTHDYAHQTLESLRHHGISDATLARLLKLSKTQTVIASDQPEA
;
A
#
# COMPACT_ATOMS: atom_id res chain seq x y z
N MET A 1 -18.08 1.00 -31.88
CA MET A 1 -18.72 0.36 -30.70
C MET A 1 -17.63 0.04 -29.69
N GLY A 2 -17.44 0.91 -28.70
CA GLY A 2 -16.44 0.73 -27.66
C GLY A 2 -16.94 -0.29 -26.65
N VAL A 3 -16.17 -1.33 -26.40
CA VAL A 3 -16.45 -2.30 -25.34
C VAL A 3 -16.23 -1.60 -24.00
N GLN A 4 -17.31 -1.16 -23.36
CA GLN A 4 -17.32 -0.80 -21.95
C GLN A 4 -16.97 -2.07 -21.17
N LYS A 5 -15.71 -2.18 -20.73
CA LYS A 5 -15.33 -3.16 -19.70
C LYS A 5 -16.10 -2.77 -18.43
N HIS A 6 -17.21 -3.47 -18.16
CA HIS A 6 -17.91 -3.36 -16.88
C HIS A 6 -16.91 -3.69 -15.77
N LEU A 7 -16.60 -2.69 -14.93
CA LEU A 7 -16.02 -2.96 -13.62
C LEU A 7 -17.08 -3.73 -12.82
N PRO A 8 -16.72 -4.79 -12.08
CA PRO A 8 -17.68 -5.47 -11.22
C PRO A 8 -18.32 -4.48 -10.25
N ASP A 9 -19.62 -4.63 -9.95
CA ASP A 9 -20.42 -3.73 -9.09
C ASP A 9 -19.77 -3.41 -7.72
N SER A 10 -18.82 -4.25 -7.29
CA SER A 10 -17.96 -4.07 -6.11
C SER A 10 -16.92 -2.92 -6.18
N LEU A 11 -16.62 -2.36 -7.36
CA LEU A 11 -15.68 -1.24 -7.55
C LEU A 11 -16.43 0.08 -7.67
N GLN A 12 -16.94 0.59 -6.55
CA GLN A 12 -17.41 1.97 -6.51
C GLN A 12 -16.22 2.93 -6.63
N THR A 13 -16.16 3.64 -7.75
CA THR A 13 -15.26 4.79 -7.91
C THR A 13 -15.59 5.84 -6.86
N LEU A 14 -14.67 6.09 -5.92
CA LEU A 14 -14.87 7.10 -4.88
C LEU A 14 -14.69 8.50 -5.44
N ARG A 15 -13.70 8.66 -6.33
CA ARG A 15 -13.35 9.91 -7.00
C ARG A 15 -12.80 9.59 -8.38
N ASP A 16 -13.05 10.47 -9.34
CA ASP A 16 -12.43 10.36 -10.66
C ASP A 16 -10.90 10.57 -10.54
N PRO A 17 -10.08 9.57 -10.89
CA PRO A 17 -8.63 9.69 -10.80
C PRO A 17 -8.00 10.52 -11.93
N ALA A 18 -8.71 10.77 -13.05
CA ALA A 18 -8.13 11.46 -14.22
C ALA A 18 -7.75 12.92 -13.92
N PRO A 19 -8.59 13.76 -13.28
CA PRO A 19 -8.19 15.11 -12.90
C PRO A 19 -7.00 15.14 -11.93
N MET A 20 -6.82 14.09 -11.12
CA MET A 20 -5.68 13.98 -10.21
C MET A 20 -4.39 13.69 -10.97
N LEU A 21 -4.46 12.88 -12.03
CA LEU A 21 -3.34 12.58 -12.92
C LEU A 21 -2.90 13.84 -13.67
N GLU A 22 -3.84 14.56 -14.27
CA GLU A 22 -3.56 15.80 -15.00
C GLU A 22 -2.87 16.84 -14.11
N ARG A 23 -3.38 17.05 -12.89
CA ARG A 23 -2.76 17.95 -11.92
C ARG A 23 -1.34 17.50 -11.56
N PHE A 24 -1.13 16.20 -11.35
CA PHE A 24 0.20 15.67 -11.05
C PHE A 24 1.17 15.87 -12.22
N LEU A 25 0.77 15.55 -13.45
CA LEU A 25 1.61 15.73 -14.65
C LEU A 25 1.95 17.20 -14.88
N HIS A 26 0.99 18.11 -14.67
CA HIS A 26 1.22 19.54 -14.74
C HIS A 26 2.23 20.01 -13.68
N GLN A 27 2.13 19.52 -12.44
CA GLN A 27 3.06 19.84 -11.36
C GLN A 27 4.47 19.27 -11.60
N TRP A 28 4.57 18.07 -12.17
CA TRP A 28 5.85 17.45 -12.51
C TRP A 28 6.55 18.19 -13.67
N GLY A 29 5.79 18.71 -14.64
CA GLY A 29 6.30 19.62 -15.67
C GLY A 29 7.19 18.99 -16.75
N GLY A 30 7.49 17.69 -16.69
CA GLY A 30 8.12 16.95 -17.79
C GLY A 30 9.59 17.26 -18.08
N LYS A 31 10.28 17.96 -17.17
CA LYS A 31 11.68 18.41 -17.37
C LYS A 31 12.70 17.49 -16.73
N GLU A 32 12.34 16.86 -15.61
CA GLU A 32 13.25 16.05 -14.80
C GLU A 32 12.77 14.60 -14.69
N ASP A 33 13.68 13.73 -14.25
CA ASP A 33 13.31 12.38 -13.81
C ASP A 33 12.27 12.41 -12.68
N LEU A 34 11.45 11.37 -12.60
CA LEU A 34 10.48 11.22 -11.53
C LEU A 34 10.99 10.26 -10.46
N TRP A 35 10.87 10.63 -9.19
CA TRP A 35 11.02 9.69 -8.09
C TRP A 35 9.66 9.18 -7.60
N ILE A 36 9.56 7.90 -7.30
CA ILE A 36 8.36 7.25 -6.74
C ILE A 36 8.72 6.63 -5.39
N PHE A 37 7.96 6.94 -4.34
CA PHE A 37 8.15 6.39 -3.00
C PHE A 37 7.28 5.14 -2.77
N GLY A 38 7.94 4.01 -2.59
CA GLY A 38 7.36 2.74 -2.19
C GLY A 38 7.40 2.55 -0.67
N TYR A 39 6.22 2.34 -0.07
CA TYR A 39 6.05 2.03 1.35
C TYR A 39 5.31 0.71 1.60
N ALA A 40 5.04 -0.10 0.57
CA ALA A 40 4.32 -1.37 0.71
C ALA A 40 4.60 -2.27 -0.50
N SER A 41 3.58 -2.65 -1.26
CA SER A 41 3.67 -3.51 -2.46
C SER A 41 4.73 -3.06 -3.46
N LEU A 42 4.89 -1.74 -3.66
CA LEU A 42 5.90 -1.19 -4.57
C LEU A 42 7.34 -1.58 -4.20
N ILE A 43 7.61 -1.94 -2.94
CA ILE A 43 8.95 -2.35 -2.49
C ILE A 43 9.37 -3.70 -3.09
N TRP A 44 8.41 -4.62 -3.28
CA TRP A 44 8.68 -5.98 -3.76
C TRP A 44 8.05 -6.29 -5.12
N ARG A 45 7.19 -5.40 -5.59
CA ARG A 45 6.56 -5.47 -6.91
C ARG A 45 6.37 -4.05 -7.44
N PRO A 46 7.45 -3.40 -7.93
CA PRO A 46 7.36 -2.07 -8.54
C PRO A 46 6.55 -2.09 -9.84
N GLU A 47 6.72 -3.12 -10.69
CA GLU A 47 6.03 -3.26 -12.01
C GLU A 47 6.34 -2.11 -13.00
N PHE A 48 7.52 -1.51 -12.86
CA PHE A 48 8.08 -0.56 -13.81
C PHE A 48 9.61 -0.60 -13.76
N ASP A 49 10.25 -0.19 -14.85
CA ASP A 49 11.70 -0.02 -14.90
C ASP A 49 12.13 1.27 -14.19
N PHE A 50 13.29 1.22 -13.55
CA PHE A 50 13.89 2.34 -12.86
C PHE A 50 15.40 2.35 -13.04
N ALA A 51 15.98 3.54 -13.14
CA ALA A 51 17.42 3.70 -13.30
C ALA A 51 18.17 3.67 -11.97
N GLU A 52 17.48 3.90 -10.85
CA GLU A 52 18.08 3.91 -9.53
C GLU A 52 17.04 3.59 -8.45
N GLN A 53 17.47 2.92 -7.38
CA GLN A 53 16.70 2.78 -6.16
C GLN A 53 17.52 3.20 -4.94
N ARG A 54 16.87 3.82 -3.94
CA ARG A 54 17.50 4.22 -2.68
C ARG A 54 16.58 3.95 -1.50
N ARG A 55 17.15 3.66 -0.34
CA ARG A 55 16.39 3.71 0.92
C ARG A 55 16.02 5.16 1.20
N ALA A 56 14.81 5.37 1.69
CA ALA A 56 14.31 6.70 1.99
C ALA A 56 13.54 6.74 3.30
N ARG A 57 13.53 7.91 3.92
CA ARG A 57 12.65 8.24 5.03
C ARG A 57 11.82 9.46 4.69
N VAL A 58 10.51 9.39 4.98
CA VAL A 58 9.60 10.53 4.93
C VAL A 58 9.14 10.88 6.35
N HIS A 59 9.13 12.15 6.68
CA HIS A 59 8.62 12.67 7.96
C HIS A 59 7.18 13.16 7.81
N GLY A 60 6.41 13.12 8.89
CA GLY A 60 5.00 13.51 8.90
C GLY A 60 4.06 12.45 8.31
N TRP A 61 4.57 11.25 8.03
CA TRP A 61 3.81 10.14 7.46
C TRP A 61 4.24 8.81 8.07
N HIS A 62 3.33 7.85 8.24
CA HIS A 62 3.66 6.50 8.68
C HIS A 62 2.87 5.46 7.90
N ARG A 63 3.49 4.29 7.74
CA ARG A 63 2.86 3.10 7.15
C ARG A 63 1.90 2.49 8.15
N ALA A 64 0.70 2.15 7.71
CA ALA A 64 -0.30 1.50 8.55
C ALA A 64 -1.11 0.48 7.75
N LEU A 65 -1.30 -0.73 8.28
CA LEU A 65 -2.22 -1.73 7.71
C LEU A 65 -3.67 -1.38 8.10
N LYS A 66 -4.15 -0.23 7.63
CA LYS A 66 -5.38 0.45 8.08
C LYS A 66 -6.25 0.95 6.94
N MET A 67 -6.25 0.24 5.81
CA MET A 67 -7.14 0.50 4.70
C MET A 67 -7.94 -0.73 4.34
N TRP A 68 -9.27 -0.62 4.32
CA TRP A 68 -10.16 -1.72 3.92
C TRP A 68 -9.89 -2.16 2.49
N SER A 69 -9.77 -3.47 2.28
CA SER A 69 -9.62 -4.12 0.98
C SER A 69 -10.74 -5.11 0.74
N ARG A 70 -11.64 -4.79 -0.18
CA ARG A 70 -12.82 -5.61 -0.51
C ARG A 70 -12.65 -6.43 -1.80
N ILE A 71 -11.44 -6.42 -2.37
CA ILE A 71 -11.16 -7.07 -3.67
C ILE A 71 -9.80 -7.74 -3.65
N ASN A 72 -8.76 -7.00 -3.30
CA ASN A 72 -7.38 -7.48 -3.46
C ASN A 72 -6.98 -8.45 -2.36
N ARG A 73 -7.38 -8.17 -1.11
CA ARG A 73 -6.99 -8.92 0.10
C ARG A 73 -8.17 -9.40 0.95
N GLY A 74 -9.38 -9.29 0.41
CA GLY A 74 -10.65 -9.73 0.98
C GLY A 74 -11.77 -9.57 -0.04
N THR A 75 -13.01 -9.73 0.40
CA THR A 75 -14.24 -9.54 -0.39
C THR A 75 -15.11 -8.43 0.24
N PRO A 76 -16.23 -8.02 -0.38
CA PRO A 76 -17.18 -7.11 0.28
C PRO A 76 -17.72 -7.67 1.62
N GLU A 77 -17.94 -8.98 1.70
CA GLU A 77 -18.51 -9.68 2.87
C GLU A 77 -17.43 -9.95 3.93
N CYS A 78 -16.23 -10.32 3.52
CA CYS A 78 -15.07 -10.53 4.39
C CYS A 78 -13.92 -9.60 3.98
N PRO A 79 -13.98 -8.30 4.36
CA PRO A 79 -12.97 -7.33 3.95
C PRO A 79 -11.63 -7.60 4.63
N GLY A 80 -10.58 -7.57 3.82
CA GLY A 80 -9.20 -7.60 4.26
C GLY A 80 -8.64 -6.20 4.49
N LEU A 81 -7.32 -6.13 4.63
CA LEU A 81 -6.58 -4.90 4.80
C LEU A 81 -5.44 -4.77 3.79
N VAL A 82 -5.18 -3.53 3.40
CA VAL A 82 -3.96 -3.13 2.69
C VAL A 82 -3.31 -1.94 3.41
N PHE A 83 -2.07 -1.64 3.03
CA PHE A 83 -1.30 -0.56 3.65
C PHE A 83 -1.76 0.79 3.14
N ALA A 84 -1.73 1.77 4.04
CA ALA A 84 -1.89 3.18 3.79
C ALA A 84 -0.67 3.94 4.29
N LEU A 85 -0.37 5.06 3.64
CA LEU A 85 0.53 6.08 4.16
C LEU A 85 -0.32 7.19 4.79
N LEU A 86 -0.39 7.20 6.12
CA LEU A 86 -1.23 8.10 6.91
C LEU A 86 -0.41 9.24 7.52
N SER A 87 -1.05 10.38 7.77
CA SER A 87 -0.39 11.52 8.41
C SER A 87 0.07 11.22 9.84
N GLY A 88 1.22 11.80 10.20
CA GLY A 88 1.92 11.67 11.48
C GLY A 88 3.11 10.71 11.45
N GLY A 89 4.08 10.91 12.34
CA GLY A 89 5.22 10.00 12.52
C GLY A 89 6.30 10.11 11.43
N SER A 90 6.90 8.97 11.08
CA SER A 90 7.82 8.85 9.95
C SER A 90 7.75 7.46 9.34
N CYS A 91 8.00 7.35 8.04
CA CYS A 91 7.97 6.10 7.30
C CYS A 91 9.30 5.89 6.60
N HIS A 92 9.94 4.76 6.86
CA HIS A 92 11.02 4.26 6.02
C HIS A 92 10.43 3.52 4.82
N GLY A 93 11.06 3.61 3.67
CA GLY A 93 10.65 2.97 2.42
C GLY A 93 11.78 3.00 1.39
N VAL A 94 11.41 2.84 0.13
CA VAL A 94 12.34 2.87 -1.00
C VAL A 94 11.86 3.93 -1.98
N VAL A 95 12.77 4.69 -2.58
CA VAL A 95 12.48 5.56 -3.72
C VAL A 95 13.10 4.98 -4.99
N TYR A 96 12.37 5.08 -6.09
CA TYR A 96 12.78 4.64 -7.42
C TYR A 96 12.85 5.82 -8.38
N ARG A 97 13.97 5.99 -9.09
CA ARG A 97 14.12 7.03 -10.12
C ARG A 97 13.74 6.47 -11.47
N VAL A 98 12.71 7.05 -12.07
CA VAL A 98 12.23 6.76 -13.42
C VAL A 98 12.79 7.81 -14.36
N PRO A 99 13.56 7.41 -15.39
CA PRO A 99 14.03 8.33 -16.42
C PRO A 99 12.90 9.11 -17.05
N ARG A 100 13.07 10.42 -17.26
CA ARG A 100 12.07 11.34 -17.81
C ARG A 100 11.31 10.79 -19.02
N HIS A 101 12.02 10.14 -19.94
CA HIS A 101 11.44 9.59 -21.18
C HIS A 101 10.50 8.40 -20.96
N GLN A 102 10.60 7.71 -19.81
CA GLN A 102 9.75 6.57 -19.43
C GLN A 102 8.56 6.98 -18.57
N VAL A 103 8.59 8.19 -17.98
CA VAL A 103 7.58 8.65 -17.02
C VAL A 103 6.14 8.59 -17.57
N PRO A 104 5.82 8.99 -18.81
CA PRO A 104 4.45 8.92 -19.31
C PRO A 104 3.85 7.51 -19.26
N GLU A 105 4.64 6.50 -19.64
CA GLU A 105 4.21 5.11 -19.63
C GLU A 105 4.09 4.57 -18.19
N VAL A 106 5.11 4.80 -17.37
CA VAL A 106 5.15 4.33 -15.98
C VAL A 106 4.02 4.92 -15.17
N ILE A 107 3.75 6.22 -15.31
CA ILE A 107 2.68 6.89 -14.57
C ILE A 107 1.30 6.41 -15.01
N ALA A 108 1.06 6.19 -16.31
CA ALA A 108 -0.20 5.64 -16.78
C ALA A 108 -0.48 4.26 -16.14
N LYS A 109 0.51 3.37 -16.13
CA LYS A 109 0.41 2.04 -15.49
C LYS A 109 0.21 2.15 -13.98
N LEU A 110 0.97 3.02 -13.32
CA LEU A 110 0.90 3.21 -11.87
C LEU A 110 -0.46 3.80 -11.43
N TRP A 111 -1.03 4.72 -12.22
CA TRP A 111 -2.37 5.26 -11.97
C TRP A 111 -3.45 4.18 -12.08
N LEU A 112 -3.37 3.33 -13.11
CA LEU A 112 -4.29 2.19 -13.27
C LEU A 112 -4.14 1.14 -12.16
N ARG A 113 -3.01 1.10 -11.46
CA ARG A 113 -2.78 0.19 -10.36
C ARG A 113 -3.24 0.74 -9.02
N GLU A 114 -2.81 1.95 -8.68
CA GLU A 114 -2.99 2.53 -7.35
C GLU A 114 -4.27 3.38 -7.24
N MET A 115 -4.70 3.99 -8.35
CA MET A 115 -5.79 4.98 -8.38
C MET A 115 -7.10 4.45 -8.99
N VAL A 116 -7.27 3.13 -9.12
CA VAL A 116 -8.46 2.49 -9.74
C VAL A 116 -9.78 3.08 -9.23
N THR A 117 -9.90 3.28 -7.91
CA THR A 117 -11.11 3.84 -7.29
C THR A 117 -10.95 5.30 -6.87
N GLY A 118 -9.81 5.93 -7.15
CA GLY A 118 -9.47 7.26 -6.65
C GLY A 118 -9.34 7.34 -5.12
N VAL A 119 -9.04 6.22 -4.43
CA VAL A 119 -9.00 6.17 -2.95
C VAL A 119 -7.84 6.97 -2.34
N TYR A 120 -6.70 7.05 -3.01
CA TYR A 120 -5.51 7.73 -2.51
C TYR A 120 -5.45 9.19 -2.92
N ASP A 121 -4.67 9.97 -2.16
CA ASP A 121 -4.22 11.31 -2.51
C ASP A 121 -2.74 11.23 -2.96
N PRO A 122 -2.44 11.40 -4.26
CA PRO A 122 -1.07 11.48 -4.76
C PRO A 122 -0.43 12.77 -4.25
N ARG A 123 0.79 12.66 -3.70
CA ARG A 123 1.55 13.79 -3.14
C ARG A 123 3.01 13.70 -3.53
N SER A 124 3.61 14.86 -3.80
CA SER A 124 5.08 14.99 -3.84
C SER A 124 5.59 15.14 -2.41
N LEU A 125 6.32 14.14 -1.92
CA LEU A 125 6.87 14.10 -0.56
C LEU A 125 8.38 14.30 -0.59
N HIS A 126 8.87 15.06 0.38
CA HIS A 126 10.29 15.19 0.64
C HIS A 126 10.82 13.91 1.30
N CYS A 127 11.73 13.24 0.61
CA CYS A 127 12.31 11.95 1.02
C CYS A 127 13.79 12.13 1.31
N THR A 128 14.21 11.89 2.55
CA THR A 128 15.63 11.88 2.93
C THR A 128 16.25 10.56 2.52
N THR A 129 17.34 10.59 1.76
CA THR A 129 18.13 9.41 1.34
C THR A 129 19.59 9.57 1.76
N ASP A 130 20.35 8.48 1.67
CA ASP A 130 21.81 8.48 1.91
C ASP A 130 22.60 9.32 0.89
N LYS A 131 22.05 9.52 -0.30
CA LYS A 131 22.63 10.36 -1.37
C LYS A 131 21.96 11.73 -1.48
N GLY A 132 21.41 12.23 -0.39
CA GLY A 132 20.71 13.52 -0.33
C GLY A 132 19.19 13.41 -0.56
N PRO A 133 18.45 14.50 -0.32
CA PRO A 133 17.00 14.48 -0.40
C PRO A 133 16.48 14.42 -1.85
N VAL A 134 15.32 13.81 -2.03
CA VAL A 134 14.58 13.80 -3.32
C VAL A 134 13.10 14.12 -3.09
N GLN A 135 12.45 14.71 -4.09
CA GLN A 135 10.98 14.85 -4.12
C GLN A 135 10.38 13.64 -4.85
N ALA A 136 9.55 12.86 -4.16
CA ALA A 136 8.99 11.63 -4.72
C ALA A 136 7.46 11.61 -4.66
N LEU A 137 6.84 11.09 -5.72
CA LEU A 137 5.42 10.77 -5.75
C LEU A 137 5.12 9.65 -4.75
N ALA A 138 4.17 9.88 -3.85
CA ALA A 138 3.63 8.89 -2.93
C ALA A 138 2.10 8.91 -2.97
N PHE A 139 1.48 7.74 -2.80
CA PHE A 139 0.03 7.61 -2.66
C PHE A 139 -0.34 7.58 -1.19
N THR A 140 -0.94 8.66 -0.69
CA THR A 140 -1.32 8.81 0.72
C THR A 140 -2.80 8.52 0.94
N LEU A 141 -3.21 8.18 2.16
CA LEU A 141 -4.61 8.01 2.50
C LEU A 141 -5.04 9.10 3.49
N SER A 142 -6.10 9.83 3.16
CA SER A 142 -6.75 10.75 4.09
C SER A 142 -7.43 9.98 5.22
N ARG A 143 -7.31 10.46 6.46
CA ARG A 143 -8.06 9.93 7.62
C ARG A 143 -9.58 10.12 7.49
N ARG A 144 -10.03 10.97 6.55
CA ARG A 144 -11.44 11.14 6.18
C ARG A 144 -11.90 10.17 5.08
N SER A 145 -11.00 9.31 4.58
CA SER A 145 -11.37 8.33 3.57
C SER A 145 -12.37 7.33 4.15
N PRO A 146 -13.43 6.95 3.40
CA PRO A 146 -14.34 5.89 3.82
C PRO A 146 -13.66 4.51 3.92
N ASN A 147 -12.46 4.36 3.33
CA ASN A 147 -11.66 3.15 3.42
C ASN A 147 -10.66 3.16 4.57
N PHE A 148 -10.52 4.27 5.31
CA PHE A 148 -9.72 4.28 6.54
C PHE A 148 -10.46 3.48 7.63
N THR A 149 -9.75 2.54 8.26
CA THR A 149 -10.37 1.62 9.24
C THR A 149 -10.69 2.27 10.58
N GLY A 150 -10.08 3.42 10.89
CA GLY A 150 -9.94 3.85 12.28
C GLY A 150 -9.01 2.93 13.05
N GLU A 151 -9.23 2.83 14.37
CA GLU A 151 -8.55 1.87 15.22
C GLU A 151 -9.27 0.52 15.18
N LEU A 152 -8.50 -0.56 15.08
CA LEU A 152 -8.99 -1.93 15.13
C LEU A 152 -8.43 -2.62 16.37
N SER A 153 -9.24 -3.43 17.04
CA SER A 153 -8.80 -4.27 18.16
C SER A 153 -7.87 -5.37 17.66
N GLU A 154 -7.02 -5.90 18.55
CA GLU A 154 -6.18 -7.06 18.22
C GLU A 154 -7.03 -8.27 17.77
N ALA A 155 -8.16 -8.52 18.43
CA ALA A 155 -9.09 -9.58 18.05
C ALA A 155 -9.57 -9.42 16.59
N ARG A 156 -9.85 -8.18 16.16
CA ARG A 156 -10.25 -7.93 14.77
C ARG A 156 -9.11 -8.17 13.78
N TYR A 157 -7.86 -7.81 14.12
CA TYR A 157 -6.71 -8.16 13.29
C TYR A 157 -6.48 -9.67 13.20
N ARG A 158 -6.65 -10.42 14.31
CA ARG A 158 -6.56 -11.89 14.31
C ARG A 158 -7.56 -12.50 13.35
N GLN A 159 -8.82 -12.07 13.45
CA GLN A 159 -9.88 -12.52 12.56
C GLN A 159 -9.56 -12.20 11.09
N ILE A 160 -9.15 -10.97 10.78
CA ILE A 160 -8.80 -10.57 9.40
C ILE A 160 -7.62 -11.39 8.86
N PHE A 161 -6.59 -11.66 9.67
CA PHE A 161 -5.45 -12.48 9.23
C PHE A 161 -5.82 -13.94 9.00
N SER A 162 -6.83 -14.46 9.72
CA SER A 162 -7.36 -15.81 9.54
C SER A 162 -8.25 -15.92 8.30
N ASP A 163 -9.20 -14.99 8.15
CA ASP A 163 -10.37 -15.21 7.31
C ASP A 163 -10.29 -14.49 5.96
N ALA A 164 -9.60 -13.34 5.89
CA ALA A 164 -9.68 -12.47 4.72
C ALA A 164 -8.80 -12.95 3.57
N TYR A 165 -9.44 -13.34 2.47
CA TYR A 165 -8.81 -13.76 1.22
C TYR A 165 -9.41 -13.00 0.04
N GLY A 166 -8.57 -12.40 -0.81
CA GLY A 166 -9.00 -11.70 -2.01
C GLY A 166 -8.27 -12.16 -3.26
N ARG A 167 -8.44 -11.41 -4.35
CA ARG A 167 -7.88 -11.68 -5.68
C ARG A 167 -6.37 -11.97 -5.67
N TYR A 168 -5.62 -11.35 -4.77
CA TYR A 168 -4.16 -11.50 -4.68
C TYR A 168 -3.70 -12.28 -3.45
N GLY A 169 -4.59 -13.00 -2.79
CA GLY A 169 -4.31 -13.79 -1.58
C GLY A 169 -4.74 -13.09 -0.29
N THR A 170 -4.21 -13.55 0.85
CA THR A 170 -4.65 -13.09 2.16
C THR A 170 -4.07 -11.73 2.55
N THR A 171 -4.71 -11.09 3.53
CA THR A 171 -4.14 -9.91 4.22
C THR A 171 -2.87 -10.27 4.98
N HIS A 172 -2.80 -11.47 5.56
CA HIS A 172 -1.63 -11.95 6.30
C HIS A 172 -0.39 -12.06 5.40
N ASP A 173 -0.51 -12.72 4.25
CA ASP A 173 0.62 -12.90 3.32
C ASP A 173 1.11 -11.56 2.79
N TYR A 174 0.19 -10.64 2.51
CA TYR A 174 0.53 -9.29 2.09
C TYR A 174 1.36 -8.53 3.13
N ALA A 175 0.95 -8.62 4.40
CA ALA A 175 1.65 -8.01 5.52
C ALA A 175 3.02 -8.68 5.74
N HIS A 176 3.09 -10.01 5.67
CA HIS A 176 4.31 -10.78 5.84
C HIS A 176 5.34 -10.47 4.75
N GLN A 177 4.94 -10.56 3.47
CA GLN A 177 5.79 -10.25 2.32
C GLN A 177 6.32 -8.80 2.39
N THR A 178 5.49 -7.87 2.83
CA THR A 178 5.92 -6.48 3.03
C THR A 178 6.97 -6.36 4.13
N LEU A 179 6.79 -7.04 5.27
CA LEU A 179 7.77 -7.04 6.35
C LEU A 179 9.11 -7.68 5.93
N GLU A 180 9.08 -8.80 5.22
CA GLU A 180 10.29 -9.43 4.71
C GLU A 180 11.01 -8.51 3.72
N SER A 181 10.28 -7.91 2.80
CA SER A 181 10.88 -7.02 1.78
C SER A 181 11.49 -5.77 2.41
N LEU A 182 10.89 -5.25 3.49
CA LEU A 182 11.50 -4.19 4.30
C LEU A 182 12.83 -4.63 4.88
N ARG A 183 12.88 -5.83 5.49
CA ARG A 183 14.11 -6.38 6.09
C ARG A 183 15.21 -6.58 5.07
N HIS A 184 14.89 -7.06 3.86
CA HIS A 184 15.86 -7.18 2.76
C HIS A 184 16.46 -5.83 2.35
N HIS A 185 15.70 -4.74 2.51
CA HIS A 185 16.19 -3.37 2.31
C HIS A 185 16.82 -2.76 3.59
N GLY A 186 17.06 -3.55 4.64
CA GLY A 186 17.63 -3.08 5.90
C GLY A 186 16.70 -2.12 6.66
N ILE A 187 15.39 -2.21 6.44
CA ILE A 187 14.37 -1.39 7.12
C ILE A 187 13.70 -2.23 8.21
N SER A 188 13.73 -1.74 9.44
CA SER A 188 13.00 -2.33 10.56
C SER A 188 11.63 -1.68 10.74
N ASP A 189 10.58 -2.48 10.86
CA ASP A 189 9.22 -2.04 11.17
C ASP A 189 8.67 -2.82 12.37
N ALA A 190 8.94 -2.30 13.56
CA ALA A 190 8.54 -2.92 14.83
C ALA A 190 7.01 -2.95 15.01
N THR A 191 6.28 -2.02 14.40
CA THR A 191 4.81 -1.99 14.50
C THR A 191 4.21 -3.09 13.65
N LEU A 192 4.63 -3.23 12.39
CA LEU A 192 4.20 -4.33 11.54
C LEU A 192 4.64 -5.69 12.10
N ALA A 193 5.86 -5.80 12.62
CA ALA A 193 6.35 -7.02 13.24
C ALA A 193 5.52 -7.44 14.48
N ARG A 194 5.09 -6.48 15.31
CA ARG A 194 4.16 -6.77 16.43
C ARG A 194 2.80 -7.20 15.92
N LEU A 195 2.27 -6.51 14.91
CA LEU A 195 0.97 -6.84 14.34
C LEU A 195 0.93 -8.28 13.79
N LEU A 196 1.96 -8.70 13.06
CA LEU A 196 2.07 -10.06 12.52
C LEU A 196 2.25 -11.15 13.60
N LYS A 197 2.55 -10.81 14.86
CA LYS A 197 2.51 -11.81 15.95
C LYS A 197 1.09 -12.22 16.29
N LEU A 198 0.08 -11.40 15.95
CA LEU A 198 -1.32 -11.71 16.22
C LEU A 198 -1.82 -12.92 15.42
N SER A 199 -1.26 -13.22 14.25
CA SER A 199 -1.65 -14.41 13.48
C SER A 199 -1.17 -15.72 14.11
N LYS A 200 -0.22 -15.69 15.06
CA LYS A 200 0.41 -16.88 15.65
C LYS A 200 -0.29 -17.42 16.90
N THR A 201 -1.57 -17.10 17.13
CA THR A 201 -2.27 -17.58 18.35
C THR A 201 -3.66 -18.10 18.04
N GLN A 202 -3.77 -19.41 17.80
CA GLN A 202 -4.71 -20.33 18.48
C GLN A 202 -4.50 -21.76 17.95
N THR A 203 -3.68 -22.54 18.65
CA THR A 203 -3.98 -23.96 18.85
C THR A 203 -4.38 -24.07 20.31
N VAL A 204 -5.68 -23.93 20.58
CA VAL A 204 -6.21 -24.47 21.82
C VAL A 204 -6.19 -25.98 21.61
N ILE A 205 -5.26 -26.66 22.25
CA ILE A 205 -5.32 -28.12 22.36
C ILE A 205 -6.56 -28.40 23.20
N ALA A 206 -7.64 -28.84 22.55
CA ALA A 206 -8.73 -29.49 23.25
C ALA A 206 -8.19 -30.84 23.75
N SER A 207 -7.61 -30.84 24.94
CA SER A 207 -7.45 -32.05 25.73
C SER A 207 -8.78 -32.30 26.42
N ASP A 208 -9.61 -33.15 25.84
CA ASP A 208 -10.58 -33.90 26.63
C ASP A 208 -10.43 -35.38 26.24
N GLN A 209 -9.82 -36.11 27.16
CA GLN A 209 -9.75 -37.56 27.16
C GLN A 209 -11.14 -38.09 27.54
N PRO A 210 -11.65 -39.16 26.93
CA PRO A 210 -12.77 -39.88 27.52
C PRO A 210 -12.26 -40.63 28.76
N GLU A 211 -12.79 -40.31 29.93
CA GLU A 211 -12.71 -41.18 31.11
C GLU A 211 -13.56 -42.44 30.88
N ALA A 212 -12.91 -43.59 31.07
CA ALA A 212 -13.41 -44.95 31.36
C ALA A 212 -14.33 -45.63 30.33
#